data_AF-X1SHA0-F1
#
_entry.id   AF-X1SHA0-F1
#
_cell.length_a   1.000
_cell.length_b   1.000
_cell.length_c   1.000
_cell.angle_alpha   90.00
_cell.angle_beta   90.00
_cell.angle_gamma   90.00
#
_symmetry.space_group_name_H-M   'P 1'
#
loop_
_entity.id
_entity.type
_entity.pdbx_description
1 polymer ?
#
loop_
_entity_poly.entity_id
_entity_poly.type
_entity_poly.pdbx_seq_one_letter_code
_entity_poly.pdbx_strand_id
1 'polypeptide(L)'
;RCVSVSAVLERMVTYDRNSVTPNDVKPLPKELHDHLVLHADFIEEIVQACVTGDRKLLTQALGRDPLLQNMRQDKVPEMIGRLLDVNKEYVHQGFF
;
A
#
# COMPACT_ATOMS: atom_id res chain seq x y z
N ARG A 1 -7.94 -14.19 6.83
CA ARG A 1 -7.91 -14.08 5.35
C ARG A 1 -6.46 -14.29 4.96
N CYS A 2 -6.12 -15.25 4.09
CA CYS A 2 -4.74 -15.37 3.60
C CYS A 2 -4.33 -14.05 2.93
N VAL A 3 -3.05 -13.67 3.06
CA VAL A 3 -2.43 -12.64 2.21
C VAL A 3 -2.81 -12.94 0.76
N SER A 4 -3.27 -11.92 0.02
CA SER A 4 -3.52 -12.02 -1.42
C SER A 4 -2.33 -12.74 -2.10
N VAL A 5 -2.62 -13.61 -3.08
CA VAL A 5 -1.63 -14.40 -3.85
C VAL A 5 -0.62 -13.48 -4.58
N SER A 6 -0.83 -12.15 -4.59
CA SER A 6 0.00 -11.14 -5.24
C SER A 6 0.92 -10.32 -4.33
N ALA A 7 0.86 -10.47 -2.99
CA ALA A 7 1.62 -9.57 -2.13
C ALA A 7 3.14 -9.76 -2.28
N VAL A 8 3.85 -8.65 -2.49
CA VAL A 8 5.31 -8.63 -2.51
C VAL A 8 5.83 -8.61 -1.07
N LEU A 9 6.67 -9.59 -0.74
CA LEU A 9 7.25 -9.74 0.60
C LEU A 9 8.78 -9.68 0.52
N GLU A 10 9.38 -8.95 1.45
CA GLU A 10 10.79 -9.09 1.74
C GLU A 10 11.00 -10.39 2.52
N ARG A 11 11.72 -11.36 1.93
CA ARG A 11 11.99 -12.66 2.56
C ARG A 11 13.28 -13.28 2.06
N MET A 12 13.76 -14.27 2.82
CA MET A 12 14.88 -15.11 2.41
C MET A 12 14.51 -15.96 1.19
N VAL A 13 15.39 -15.94 0.20
CA VAL A 13 15.27 -16.69 -1.04
C VAL A 13 16.58 -17.42 -1.33
N THR A 14 16.50 -18.52 -2.05
CA THR A 14 17.64 -19.15 -2.71
C THR A 14 17.61 -18.74 -4.17
N TYR A 15 18.72 -18.19 -4.66
CA TYR A 15 18.88 -17.73 -6.04
C TYR A 15 19.91 -18.58 -6.78
N ASP A 16 19.56 -19.06 -7.97
CA ASP A 16 20.47 -19.73 -8.90
C ASP A 16 20.41 -19.12 -10.30
N ARG A 17 21.08 -19.73 -11.28
CA ARG A 17 21.15 -19.20 -12.66
C ARG A 17 19.79 -19.09 -13.36
N ASN A 18 18.78 -19.83 -12.89
CA ASN A 18 17.52 -20.01 -13.61
C ASN A 18 16.31 -19.54 -12.81
N SER A 19 16.43 -19.34 -11.49
CA SER A 19 15.27 -19.11 -10.63
C SER A 19 15.59 -18.37 -9.32
N VAL A 20 14.56 -17.71 -8.79
CA VAL A 20 14.49 -17.23 -7.41
C VAL A 20 13.45 -18.09 -6.71
N THR A 21 13.87 -18.92 -5.75
CA THR A 21 12.96 -19.79 -5.00
C THR A 21 12.85 -19.28 -3.56
N PRO A 22 11.64 -18.91 -3.09
CA PRO A 22 11.43 -18.52 -1.70
C PRO A 22 11.72 -19.69 -0.75
N ASN A 23 12.49 -19.44 0.32
CA ASN A 23 12.75 -20.48 1.32
C ASN A 23 11.50 -20.74 2.16
N ASP A 24 11.19 -22.00 2.48
CA ASP A 24 10.06 -22.33 3.34
C ASP A 24 10.19 -21.67 4.72
N VAL A 25 9.08 -21.09 5.19
CA VAL A 25 8.98 -20.45 6.50
C VAL A 25 7.78 -20.97 7.25
N LYS A 26 7.89 -21.01 8.57
CA LYS A 26 6.73 -21.31 9.42
C LYS A 26 5.69 -20.17 9.30
N PRO A 27 4.41 -20.45 9.56
CA PRO A 27 3.39 -19.40 9.62
C PRO A 27 3.79 -18.31 10.61
N LEU A 28 3.50 -17.07 10.24
CA LEU A 28 3.67 -15.93 11.14
C LEU A 28 2.68 -16.00 12.31
N PRO A 29 3.04 -15.44 13.48
CA PRO A 29 2.07 -15.10 14.51
C PRO A 29 0.90 -14.30 13.93
N LYS A 30 -0.30 -14.54 14.45
CA LYS A 30 -1.55 -14.02 13.89
C LYS A 30 -1.53 -12.49 13.78
N GLU A 31 -1.03 -11.82 14.79
CA GLU A 31 -0.98 -10.36 14.91
C GLU A 31 -0.10 -9.75 13.81
N LEU A 32 1.07 -10.36 13.57
CA LEU A 32 1.98 -9.94 12.50
C LEU A 32 1.39 -10.20 11.12
N HIS A 33 0.78 -11.37 10.96
CA HIS A 33 0.11 -11.72 9.71
C HIS A 33 -1.01 -10.71 9.38
N ASP A 34 -1.90 -10.40 10.33
CA ASP A 34 -3.01 -9.48 10.10
C ASP A 34 -2.53 -8.06 9.79
N HIS A 35 -1.46 -7.61 10.45
CA HIS A 35 -0.84 -6.33 10.18
C HIS A 35 -0.25 -6.26 8.75
N LEU A 36 0.47 -7.30 8.32
CA LEU A 36 1.04 -7.37 6.97
C LEU A 36 -0.03 -7.45 5.89
N VAL A 37 -1.12 -8.19 6.13
CA VAL A 37 -2.26 -8.23 5.19
C VAL A 37 -2.85 -6.84 5.01
N LEU A 38 -3.09 -6.13 6.12
CA LEU A 38 -3.65 -4.77 6.07
C LEU A 38 -2.74 -3.82 5.28
N HIS A 39 -1.42 -3.90 5.49
CA HIS A 39 -0.46 -3.09 4.75
C HIS A 39 -0.38 -3.45 3.26
N ALA A 40 -0.42 -4.74 2.92
CA ALA A 40 -0.40 -5.18 1.53
C ALA A 40 -1.65 -4.69 0.78
N ASP A 41 -2.83 -4.88 1.36
CA ASP A 41 -4.09 -4.42 0.77
C ASP A 41 -4.10 -2.89 0.58
N PHE A 42 -3.58 -2.15 1.57
CA PHE A 42 -3.43 -0.70 1.48
C PHE A 42 -2.51 -0.27 0.33
N ILE A 43 -1.35 -0.91 0.16
CA ILE A 43 -0.41 -0.60 -0.93
C ILE A 43 -1.07 -0.81 -2.29
N GLU A 44 -1.79 -1.93 -2.47
CA GLU A 44 -2.48 -2.24 -3.73
C GLU A 44 -3.52 -1.17 -4.09
N GLU A 45 -4.30 -0.68 -3.12
CA GLU A 45 -5.28 0.39 -3.35
C GLU A 45 -4.62 1.72 -3.71
N ILE A 46 -3.48 2.06 -3.09
CA ILE A 46 -2.70 3.26 -3.42
C ILE A 46 -2.15 3.15 -4.84
N VAL A 47 -1.56 2.01 -5.20
CA VAL A 47 -1.05 1.76 -6.56
C VAL A 47 -2.18 1.88 -7.56
N GLN A 48 -3.34 1.27 -7.30
CA GLN A 48 -4.50 1.34 -8.17
C GLN A 48 -4.99 2.79 -8.35
N ALA A 49 -5.05 3.57 -7.27
CA ALA A 49 -5.41 4.99 -7.33
C ALA A 49 -4.40 5.78 -8.17
N CYS A 50 -3.10 5.52 -8.01
CA CYS A 50 -2.04 6.17 -8.79
C CYS A 50 -2.10 5.81 -10.29
N VAL A 51 -2.41 4.56 -10.63
CA VAL A 51 -2.54 4.12 -12.03
C VAL A 51 -3.78 4.72 -12.69
N THR A 52 -4.88 4.87 -11.95
CA THR A 52 -6.17 5.36 -12.51
C THR A 52 -6.38 6.85 -12.35
N GLY A 53 -5.60 7.52 -11.50
CA GLY A 53 -5.87 8.89 -11.07
C GLY A 53 -7.10 9.04 -10.18
N ASP A 54 -7.63 7.96 -9.58
CA ASP A 54 -8.81 8.04 -8.72
C ASP A 54 -8.47 8.67 -7.36
N ARG A 55 -8.69 9.98 -7.26
CA ARG A 55 -8.46 10.75 -6.02
C ARG A 55 -9.33 10.27 -4.86
N LYS A 56 -10.54 9.78 -5.13
CA LYS A 56 -11.44 9.29 -4.09
C LYS A 56 -10.88 8.00 -3.50
N LEU A 57 -10.42 7.09 -4.35
CA LEU A 57 -9.75 5.86 -3.93
C LEU A 57 -8.48 6.18 -3.11
N LEU A 58 -7.64 7.11 -3.59
CA LEU A 58 -6.45 7.57 -2.86
C LEU A 58 -6.80 8.09 -1.45
N THR A 59 -7.84 8.90 -1.36
CA THR A 59 -8.31 9.49 -0.08
C THR A 59 -8.86 8.42 0.86
N GLN A 60 -9.62 7.46 0.34
CA GLN A 60 -10.16 6.35 1.12
C GLN A 60 -9.09 5.38 1.61
N ALA A 61 -8.07 5.11 0.80
CA ALA A 61 -6.93 4.29 1.17
C ALA A 61 -6.12 4.97 2.27
N LEU A 62 -5.69 6.22 2.06
CA LEU A 62 -4.94 6.98 3.07
C LEU A 62 -5.73 7.20 4.37
N GLY A 63 -7.04 7.44 4.30
CA GLY A 63 -7.86 7.57 5.51
C GLY A 63 -7.88 6.34 6.41
N ARG A 64 -7.50 5.16 5.89
CA ARG A 64 -7.40 3.90 6.65
C ARG A 64 -5.98 3.59 7.14
N ASP A 65 -4.98 4.41 6.80
CA ASP A 65 -3.60 4.18 7.22
C ASP A 65 -3.50 4.27 8.76
N PRO A 66 -3.00 3.22 9.45
CA PRO A 66 -2.80 3.24 10.89
C PRO A 66 -1.91 4.40 11.39
N LEU A 67 -1.02 4.93 10.55
CA LEU A 67 -0.18 6.09 10.90
C LEU A 67 -0.97 7.39 10.94
N LEU A 68 -2.13 7.45 10.27
CA LEU A 68 -3.02 8.61 10.25
C LEU A 68 -4.14 8.53 11.28
N GLN A 69 -4.21 7.47 12.09
CA GLN A 69 -5.29 7.27 13.08
C GLN A 69 -5.39 8.39 14.13
N ASN A 70 -4.26 9.02 14.46
CA ASN A 70 -4.18 10.13 15.42
C ASN A 70 -4.34 11.51 14.74
N MET A 71 -4.44 11.55 13.41
CA MET A 71 -4.70 12.77 12.67
C MET A 71 -6.20 13.08 12.70
N ARG A 72 -6.50 14.37 12.75
CA ARG A 72 -7.82 14.90 12.47
C ARG A 72 -8.29 14.49 11.08
N GLN A 73 -9.36 13.70 10.99
CA GLN A 73 -9.83 13.12 9.72
C GLN A 73 -10.25 14.18 8.69
N ASP A 74 -10.72 15.35 9.14
CA ASP A 74 -11.03 16.49 8.26
C ASP A 74 -9.78 17.10 7.59
N LYS A 75 -8.58 16.79 8.09
CA LYS A 75 -7.31 17.27 7.54
C LYS A 75 -6.69 16.33 6.51
N VAL A 76 -7.16 15.08 6.40
CA VAL A 76 -6.63 14.11 5.44
C VAL A 76 -6.82 14.59 3.99
N PRO A 77 -8.00 15.09 3.55
CA PRO A 77 -8.16 15.60 2.18
C PRO A 77 -7.28 16.81 1.87
N GLU A 78 -7.06 17.69 2.86
CA GLU A 78 -6.20 18.87 2.73
C GLU A 78 -4.73 18.45 2.53
N MET A 79 -4.25 17.52 3.36
CA MET A 79 -2.89 16.97 3.25
C MET A 79 -2.67 16.31 1.88
N ILE A 80 -3.64 15.51 1.42
CA ILE A 80 -3.58 14.86 0.10
C ILE A 80 -3.56 15.89 -1.02
N GLY A 81 -4.38 16.93 -0.94
CA GLY A 81 -4.37 18.02 -1.92
C GLY A 81 -2.98 18.66 -2.04
N ARG A 82 -2.37 19.00 -0.90
CA ARG A 82 -1.01 19.57 -0.86
C ARG A 82 0.03 18.61 -1.42
N LEU A 83 -0.06 17.32 -1.11
CA LEU A 83 0.84 16.29 -1.63
C LEU A 83 0.75 16.20 -3.16
N LEU A 84 -0.47 16.18 -3.71
CA LEU A 84 -0.71 16.13 -5.14
C LEU A 84 -0.22 17.42 -5.83
N ASP A 85 -0.52 18.58 -5.27
CA ASP A 85 -0.12 19.88 -5.85
C ASP A 85 1.41 20.00 -5.99
N VAL A 86 2.17 19.59 -4.96
CA VAL A 86 3.64 19.62 -4.98
C VAL A 86 4.22 18.63 -6.01
N ASN A 87 3.52 17.52 -6.25
CA ASN A 87 3.98 16.47 -7.17
C ASN A 87 3.20 16.46 -8.49
N LYS A 88 2.54 17.56 -8.84
CA LYS A 88 1.59 17.63 -9.95
C LYS A 88 2.18 17.20 -11.30
N GLU A 89 3.47 17.45 -11.51
CA GLU A 89 4.19 17.09 -12.72
C GLU A 89 4.54 15.58 -12.79
N TYR A 90 4.49 14.88 -11.67
CA TYR A 90 4.93 13.49 -11.52
C TYR A 90 3.79 12.49 -11.28
N VAL A 91 2.58 12.98 -11.00
CA VAL A 91 1.40 12.15 -10.71
C VAL A 91 0.42 12.12 -11.88
N HIS A 92 -0.48 11.14 -11.83
CA HIS A 92 -1.50 10.96 -12.86
C HIS A 92 -2.42 12.18 -12.95
N GLN A 93 -2.66 12.70 -14.16
CA GLN A 93 -3.44 13.93 -14.37
C GLN A 93 -4.89 13.83 -13.89
N GLY A 94 -5.46 12.61 -13.89
CA GLY A 94 -6.82 12.36 -13.39
C GLY A 94 -7.08 12.71 -11.92
N PHE A 95 -6.04 13.00 -11.13
CA PHE A 95 -6.19 13.48 -9.75
C PHE A 95 -6.70 14.93 -9.62
N PHE A 96 -6.69 15.70 -10.71
CA PHE A 96 -7.08 17.12 -10.77
C PHE A 96 -8.29 17.31 -11.69
#